data_AF-A0A2P6P2F7-F1
#
_entry.id   AF-A0A2P6P2F7-F1
#
_cell.length_a   1.000
_cell.length_b   1.000
_cell.length_c   1.000
_cell.angle_alpha   90.00
_cell.angle_beta   90.00
_cell.angle_gamma   90.00
#
_symmetry.space_group_name_H-M   'P 1'
#
loop_
_entity.id
_entity.type
_entity.pdbx_description
1 polymer ?
#
loop_
_entity_poly.entity_id
_entity_poly.type
_entity_poly.pdbx_seq_one_letter_code
_entity_poly.pdbx_strand_id
1 'polypeptide(L)'
;MSLLQVITKASAESQSLGSPSEYPIVLDPDSIFANLKPKLDDPNPISAAIPLCGWQISQTDSELIELGKKFSAKLKKKLKNPVKFDKVEFLGMVNQFLEKIREKVGVSVGVDSSNDGYTRVLFEKVGEYMGKDVAGLVLDACLVLEVWELVGALIANGLVSNSCYEDLVAKIVAKRRTELLCMCVRYASDLGSSELVMILKYFLSPSKDAYASIVEVRKEWESQALLAAEKASDKSLSGKKLSMAKEAAVLLMVAYDGFSSAELCLHYLLVSKNVDEVILSSAISKLNGKEMVSLLRYLGKWLKKYERFPQAGPCHKASTTLGLKACDWVPKLEDVLKCTGVVLDENYSALVLHPEFHEELRSINKVVGSLTLEARLCCSVANVADKLKAEV
;
A
#
# COMPACT_ATOMS: atom_id res chain seq x y z
N MET A 1 -4.33 -37.48 18.61
CA MET A 1 -3.55 -36.23 18.33
C MET A 1 -4.52 -35.08 18.33
N SER A 2 -4.15 -33.94 18.93
CA SER A 2 -4.97 -32.73 18.79
C SER A 2 -4.86 -32.17 17.37
N LEU A 3 -5.88 -31.43 16.90
CA LEU A 3 -5.85 -30.74 15.60
C LEU A 3 -4.59 -29.87 15.46
N LEU A 4 -4.19 -29.21 16.55
CA LEU A 4 -2.99 -28.38 16.63
C LEU A 4 -1.71 -29.19 16.37
N GLN A 5 -1.58 -30.38 16.97
CA GLN A 5 -0.42 -31.26 16.71
C GLN A 5 -0.37 -31.75 15.26
N VAL A 6 -1.53 -32.02 14.65
CA VAL A 6 -1.62 -32.43 13.24
C VAL A 6 -1.18 -31.27 12.32
N ILE A 7 -1.64 -30.05 12.58
CA ILE A 7 -1.27 -28.85 11.80
C ILE A 7 0.23 -28.55 11.96
N THR A 8 0.75 -28.55 13.19
CA THR A 8 2.18 -28.26 13.45
C THR A 8 3.09 -29.29 12.79
N LYS A 9 2.69 -30.57 12.77
CA LYS A 9 3.47 -31.62 12.11
C LYS A 9 3.44 -31.48 10.58
N ALA A 10 2.28 -31.21 9.99
CA ALA A 10 2.17 -30.97 8.55
C ALA A 10 2.96 -29.73 8.09
N SER A 11 2.94 -28.67 8.91
CA SER A 11 3.73 -27.45 8.67
C SER A 11 5.24 -27.65 8.85
N ALA A 12 5.67 -28.58 9.70
CA ALA A 12 7.08 -28.92 9.86
C ALA A 12 7.59 -29.85 8.74
N GLU A 13 6.69 -30.63 8.12
CA GLU A 13 6.98 -31.52 6.99
C GLU A 13 6.97 -30.80 5.64
N SER A 14 6.39 -29.60 5.53
CA SER A 14 6.52 -28.75 4.34
C SER A 14 7.97 -28.26 4.23
N GLN A 15 8.76 -28.94 3.40
CA GLN A 15 10.13 -28.55 3.07
C GLN A 15 10.20 -27.09 2.59
N SER A 16 11.34 -26.45 2.87
CA SER A 16 11.66 -25.08 2.47
C SER A 16 11.28 -24.79 1.02
N LEU A 17 10.37 -23.83 0.83
CA LEU A 17 9.93 -23.28 -0.45
C LEU A 17 11.07 -22.51 -1.14
N GLY A 18 12.05 -23.23 -1.70
CA GLY A 18 13.03 -22.69 -2.65
C GLY A 18 12.78 -23.10 -4.10
N SER A 19 11.83 -24.02 -4.33
CA SER A 19 11.40 -24.47 -5.66
C SER A 19 10.22 -23.63 -6.17
N PRO A 20 10.20 -23.24 -7.46
CA PRO A 20 9.03 -22.61 -8.07
C PRO A 20 7.79 -23.50 -7.88
N SER A 21 6.65 -22.91 -7.55
CA SER A 21 5.41 -23.68 -7.40
C SER A 21 5.06 -24.35 -8.74
N GLU A 22 4.72 -25.65 -8.72
CA GLU A 22 4.19 -26.32 -9.90
C GLU A 22 2.81 -25.76 -10.34
N TYR A 23 2.16 -25.03 -9.42
CA TYR A 23 0.82 -24.44 -9.52
C TYR A 23 0.91 -22.95 -9.16
N PRO A 24 1.30 -22.08 -10.10
CA PRO A 24 1.53 -20.66 -9.81
C PRO A 24 0.24 -19.83 -9.63
N ILE A 25 -0.94 -20.41 -9.83
CA ILE A 25 -2.23 -19.70 -9.96
C ILE A 25 -3.14 -20.01 -8.76
N VAL A 26 -3.99 -19.04 -8.39
CA VAL A 26 -5.11 -19.26 -7.46
C VAL A 26 -6.14 -20.15 -8.15
N LEU A 27 -6.35 -21.35 -7.62
CA LEU A 27 -7.28 -22.33 -8.17
C LEU A 27 -8.72 -21.98 -7.82
N ASP A 28 -9.67 -22.29 -8.70
CA ASP A 28 -11.10 -22.05 -8.46
C ASP A 28 -11.64 -22.97 -7.34
N PRO A 29 -11.88 -22.43 -6.13
CA PRO A 29 -12.29 -23.25 -5.00
C PRO A 29 -13.66 -23.89 -5.21
N ASP A 30 -14.55 -23.26 -5.97
CA ASP A 30 -15.93 -23.74 -6.11
C ASP A 30 -15.98 -25.05 -6.92
N SER A 31 -15.19 -25.11 -7.99
CA SER A 31 -15.02 -26.34 -8.79
C SER A 31 -14.38 -27.47 -7.99
N ILE A 32 -13.50 -27.13 -7.06
CA ILE A 32 -12.82 -28.08 -6.19
C ILE A 32 -13.77 -28.61 -5.11
N PHE A 33 -14.42 -27.72 -4.35
CA PHE A 33 -15.22 -28.10 -3.19
C PHE A 33 -16.40 -28.97 -3.58
N ALA A 34 -16.98 -28.76 -4.77
CA ALA A 34 -18.06 -29.58 -5.30
C ALA A 34 -17.66 -31.05 -5.54
N ASN A 35 -16.38 -31.33 -5.77
CA ASN A 35 -15.86 -32.66 -6.11
C ASN A 35 -15.20 -33.39 -4.93
N LEU A 36 -15.01 -32.70 -3.80
CA LEU A 36 -14.41 -33.30 -2.61
C LEU A 36 -15.33 -34.34 -1.98
N LYS A 37 -14.81 -35.54 -1.79
CA LYS A 37 -15.49 -36.65 -1.11
C LYS A 37 -14.59 -37.23 -0.02
N PRO A 38 -15.14 -37.78 1.08
CA PRO A 38 -14.35 -38.55 2.02
C PRO A 38 -13.63 -39.69 1.31
N LYS A 39 -12.34 -39.89 1.61
CA LYS A 39 -11.55 -40.98 1.04
C LYS A 39 -11.99 -42.36 1.54
N LEU A 40 -12.74 -42.39 2.64
CA LEU A 40 -13.30 -43.59 3.27
C LEU A 40 -14.82 -43.55 3.13
N ASP A 41 -15.42 -44.66 2.70
CA ASP A 41 -16.87 -44.79 2.56
C ASP A 41 -17.61 -44.73 3.91
N ASP A 42 -16.90 -44.96 5.04
CA ASP A 42 -17.43 -44.90 6.41
C ASP A 42 -16.45 -44.15 7.34
N PRO A 43 -16.46 -42.80 7.34
CA PRO A 43 -15.52 -42.01 8.13
C PRO A 43 -15.83 -42.12 9.63
N ASN A 44 -14.81 -42.46 10.44
CA ASN A 44 -14.96 -42.52 11.89
C ASN A 44 -15.41 -41.14 12.44
N PRO A 45 -16.62 -41.04 13.05
CA PRO A 45 -17.18 -39.77 13.52
C PRO A 45 -16.40 -39.14 14.69
N ILE A 46 -15.45 -39.89 15.28
CA ILE A 46 -14.59 -39.44 16.39
C ILE A 46 -13.24 -38.91 15.86
N SER A 47 -12.95 -39.03 14.57
CA SER A 47 -11.70 -38.53 13.97
C SER A 47 -11.70 -37.00 13.89
N ALA A 48 -10.64 -36.37 14.38
CA ALA A 48 -10.44 -34.92 14.31
C ALA A 48 -10.19 -34.39 12.88
N ALA A 49 -9.86 -35.28 11.93
CA ALA A 49 -9.67 -34.95 10.52
C ALA A 49 -10.14 -36.10 9.63
N ILE A 50 -10.91 -35.79 8.58
CA ILE A 50 -11.36 -36.75 7.57
C ILE A 50 -10.54 -36.49 6.29
N PRO A 51 -9.73 -37.46 5.82
CA PRO A 51 -9.02 -37.32 4.55
C PRO A 51 -10.00 -37.20 3.38
N LEU A 52 -9.83 -36.19 2.54
CA LEU A 52 -10.65 -35.97 1.35
C LEU A 52 -9.93 -36.44 0.08
N CYS A 53 -10.70 -36.91 -0.91
CA CYS A 53 -10.28 -37.22 -2.27
C CYS A 53 -11.20 -36.52 -3.27
N GLY A 54 -10.94 -36.66 -4.57
CA GLY A 54 -11.76 -36.04 -5.63
C GLY A 54 -11.39 -34.61 -5.99
N TRP A 55 -10.36 -34.05 -5.36
CA TRP A 55 -9.71 -32.83 -5.84
C TRP A 55 -9.19 -33.03 -7.27
N GLN A 56 -9.63 -32.20 -8.20
CA GLN A 56 -9.11 -32.10 -9.56
C GLN A 56 -8.93 -30.62 -9.91
N ILE A 57 -7.87 -30.31 -10.66
CA ILE A 57 -7.66 -28.98 -11.20
C ILE A 57 -8.63 -28.80 -12.37
N SER A 58 -9.35 -27.68 -12.40
CA SER A 58 -10.27 -27.39 -13.49
C SER A 58 -9.52 -27.34 -14.82
N GLN A 59 -10.22 -27.62 -15.93
CA GLN A 59 -9.59 -27.53 -17.25
C GLN A 59 -9.08 -26.12 -17.51
N THR A 60 -9.84 -25.09 -17.12
CA THR A 60 -9.45 -23.68 -17.23
C THR A 60 -8.15 -23.40 -16.46
N ASP A 61 -8.05 -23.83 -15.21
CA ASP A 61 -6.84 -23.63 -14.40
C ASP A 61 -5.62 -24.34 -15.01
N SER A 62 -5.80 -25.57 -15.51
CA SER A 62 -4.74 -26.31 -16.20
C SER A 62 -4.23 -25.57 -17.44
N GLU A 63 -5.14 -25.02 -18.24
CA GLU A 63 -4.80 -24.22 -19.42
C GLU A 63 -4.08 -22.92 -19.05
N LEU A 64 -4.52 -22.23 -17.99
CA LEU A 64 -3.85 -21.03 -17.47
C LEU A 64 -2.44 -21.36 -16.96
N ILE A 65 -2.27 -22.48 -16.24
CA ILE A 65 -0.96 -22.95 -15.77
C ILE A 65 -0.02 -23.22 -16.95
N GLU A 66 -0.49 -23.89 -18.00
CA GLU A 66 0.30 -24.10 -19.21
C GLU A 66 0.69 -22.79 -19.90
N LEU A 67 -0.24 -21.84 -20.01
CA LEU A 67 0.03 -20.52 -20.58
C LEU A 67 1.13 -19.80 -19.77
N GLY A 68 1.01 -19.78 -18.44
CA GLY A 68 2.00 -19.19 -17.54
C GLY A 68 3.37 -19.84 -17.67
N LYS A 69 3.44 -21.18 -17.73
CA LYS A 69 4.70 -21.93 -17.94
C LYS A 69 5.36 -21.60 -19.28
N LYS A 70 4.59 -21.60 -20.38
CA LYS A 70 5.07 -21.27 -21.74
C LYS A 70 5.58 -19.83 -21.81
N PHE A 71 4.82 -18.88 -21.26
CA PHE A 71 5.20 -17.47 -21.20
C PHE A 71 6.48 -17.28 -20.38
N SER A 72 6.55 -17.87 -19.18
CA SER A 72 7.70 -17.74 -18.28
C SER A 72 8.98 -18.28 -18.91
N ALA A 73 8.93 -19.43 -19.58
CA ALA A 73 10.08 -19.99 -20.31
C ALA A 73 10.55 -19.06 -21.44
N LYS A 74 9.61 -18.48 -22.19
CA LYS A 74 9.90 -17.53 -23.28
C LYS A 74 10.54 -16.24 -22.75
N LEU A 75 9.96 -15.65 -21.71
CA LEU A 75 10.45 -14.42 -21.09
C LEU A 75 11.83 -14.62 -20.45
N LYS A 76 12.04 -15.69 -19.67
CA LYS A 76 13.36 -16.04 -19.11
C LYS A 76 14.42 -16.17 -20.20
N LYS A 77 14.10 -16.81 -21.34
CA LYS A 77 15.04 -16.93 -22.47
C LYS A 77 15.42 -15.57 -23.08
N LYS A 78 14.46 -14.65 -23.18
CA LYS A 78 14.67 -13.31 -23.72
C LYS A 78 15.48 -12.42 -22.77
N LEU A 79 15.20 -12.49 -21.47
CA LEU A 79 15.91 -11.72 -20.44
C LEU A 79 17.40 -12.11 -20.30
N LYS A 80 17.79 -13.33 -20.71
CA LYS A 80 19.21 -13.72 -20.78
C LYS A 80 20.03 -12.89 -21.77
N ASN A 81 19.38 -12.21 -22.73
CA ASN A 81 20.07 -11.44 -23.77
C ASN A 81 19.38 -10.07 -23.99
N PRO A 82 19.48 -9.16 -23.01
CA PRO A 82 18.67 -7.94 -22.95
C PRO A 82 18.97 -6.95 -24.10
N VAL A 83 20.13 -7.04 -24.74
CA VAL A 83 20.53 -6.14 -25.84
C VAL A 83 19.59 -6.25 -27.05
N LYS A 84 18.95 -7.41 -27.26
CA LYS A 84 18.01 -7.64 -28.37
C LYS A 84 16.55 -7.67 -27.93
N PHE A 85 16.28 -7.37 -26.66
CA PHE A 85 14.93 -7.44 -26.10
C PHE A 85 14.56 -6.06 -25.58
N ASP A 86 13.78 -5.33 -26.36
CA ASP A 86 13.37 -3.96 -26.05
C ASP A 86 12.00 -3.91 -25.36
N LYS A 87 11.59 -2.69 -24.96
CA LYS A 87 10.31 -2.43 -24.29
C LYS A 87 9.12 -2.83 -25.16
N VAL A 88 9.20 -2.60 -26.48
CA VAL A 88 8.09 -2.86 -27.41
C VAL A 88 7.85 -4.36 -27.55
N GLU A 89 8.93 -5.14 -27.72
CA GLU A 89 8.84 -6.61 -27.80
C GLU A 89 8.30 -7.19 -26.47
N PHE A 90 8.75 -6.66 -25.34
CA PHE A 90 8.26 -7.07 -24.03
C PHE A 90 6.76 -6.80 -23.85
N LEU A 91 6.32 -5.56 -24.11
CA LEU A 91 4.91 -5.18 -23.99
C LEU A 91 4.02 -6.00 -24.94
N GLY A 92 4.47 -6.24 -26.16
CA GLY A 92 3.78 -7.11 -27.12
C GLY A 92 3.62 -8.54 -26.60
N MET A 93 4.66 -9.11 -25.96
CA MET A 93 4.61 -10.44 -25.37
C MET A 93 3.64 -10.52 -24.19
N VAL A 94 3.66 -9.51 -23.31
CA VAL A 94 2.79 -9.43 -22.14
C VAL A 94 1.34 -9.25 -22.55
N ASN A 95 1.04 -8.36 -23.49
CA ASN A 95 -0.31 -8.17 -24.01
C ASN A 95 -0.88 -9.46 -24.62
N GLN A 96 -0.11 -10.15 -25.46
CA GLN A 96 -0.53 -11.42 -26.04
C GLN A 96 -0.82 -12.50 -24.98
N PHE A 97 -0.07 -12.48 -23.87
CA PHE A 97 -0.29 -13.42 -22.77
C PHE A 97 -1.55 -13.09 -21.98
N LEU A 98 -1.74 -11.82 -21.59
CA LEU A 98 -2.92 -11.36 -20.84
C LEU A 98 -4.21 -11.48 -21.65
N GLU A 99 -4.17 -11.26 -22.96
CA GLU A 99 -5.33 -11.45 -23.84
C GLU A 99 -5.77 -12.92 -23.90
N LYS A 100 -4.83 -13.86 -23.95
CA LYS A 100 -5.16 -15.29 -23.89
C LYS A 100 -5.80 -15.66 -22.55
N ILE A 101 -5.30 -15.09 -21.45
CA ILE A 101 -5.94 -15.26 -20.14
C ILE A 101 -7.36 -14.70 -20.18
N ARG A 102 -7.52 -13.47 -20.67
CA ARG A 102 -8.81 -12.79 -20.79
C ARG A 102 -9.82 -13.62 -21.58
N GLU A 103 -9.44 -14.17 -22.73
CA GLU A 103 -10.29 -15.04 -23.56
C GLU A 103 -10.73 -16.29 -22.81
N LYS A 104 -9.84 -16.88 -21.99
CA LYS A 104 -10.12 -18.11 -21.23
C LYS A 104 -11.02 -17.87 -20.02
N VAL A 105 -10.84 -16.75 -19.34
CA VAL A 105 -11.63 -16.39 -18.15
C VAL A 105 -12.93 -15.67 -18.53
N GLY A 106 -13.05 -15.17 -19.77
CA GLY A 106 -14.25 -14.49 -20.27
C GLY A 106 -14.41 -13.06 -19.74
N VAL A 107 -13.30 -12.39 -19.39
CA VAL A 107 -13.33 -11.02 -18.85
C VAL A 107 -13.45 -9.99 -19.97
N SER A 108 -14.39 -9.06 -19.85
CA SER A 108 -14.49 -7.94 -20.78
C SER A 108 -13.54 -6.80 -20.40
N VAL A 109 -12.79 -6.30 -21.38
CA VAL A 109 -11.93 -5.12 -21.25
C VAL A 109 -12.57 -4.03 -22.10
N GLY A 110 -13.12 -3.00 -21.45
CA GLY A 110 -13.88 -1.92 -22.10
C GLY A 110 -13.00 -0.86 -22.78
N VAL A 111 -11.79 -1.22 -23.23
CA VAL A 111 -10.81 -0.31 -23.83
C VAL A 111 -10.23 -0.97 -25.07
N ASP A 112 -10.05 -0.19 -26.14
CA ASP A 112 -9.46 -0.66 -27.39
C ASP A 112 -7.95 -0.93 -27.24
N SER A 113 -7.44 -1.93 -27.95
CA SER A 113 -6.03 -2.35 -27.89
C SER A 113 -5.04 -1.33 -28.45
N SER A 114 -5.53 -0.35 -29.23
CA SER A 114 -4.74 0.79 -29.71
C SER A 114 -4.49 1.88 -28.67
N ASN A 115 -5.13 1.80 -27.49
CA ASN A 115 -4.95 2.80 -26.43
C ASN A 115 -3.58 2.65 -25.76
N ASP A 116 -2.88 3.77 -25.56
CA ASP A 116 -1.55 3.83 -24.92
C ASP A 116 -1.54 3.22 -23.50
N GLY A 117 -2.69 3.26 -22.80
CA GLY A 117 -2.85 2.63 -21.47
C GLY A 117 -3.33 1.18 -21.48
N TYR A 118 -3.47 0.54 -22.65
CA TYR A 118 -4.13 -0.76 -22.78
C TYR A 118 -3.51 -1.85 -21.93
N THR A 119 -2.18 -1.96 -21.94
CA THR A 119 -1.47 -2.97 -21.13
C THR A 119 -1.78 -2.80 -19.64
N ARG A 120 -1.78 -1.57 -19.13
CA ARG A 120 -2.11 -1.31 -17.72
C ARG A 120 -3.53 -1.79 -17.38
N VAL A 121 -4.50 -1.50 -18.25
CA VAL A 121 -5.88 -1.93 -18.06
C VAL A 121 -5.99 -3.47 -18.08
N LEU A 122 -5.22 -4.15 -18.94
CA LEU A 122 -5.16 -5.61 -18.92
C LEU A 122 -4.63 -6.13 -17.57
N PHE A 123 -3.56 -5.54 -17.01
CA PHE A 123 -3.08 -5.93 -15.67
C PHE A 123 -4.14 -5.73 -14.59
N GLU A 124 -4.84 -4.59 -14.60
CA GLU A 124 -5.89 -4.28 -13.62
C GLU A 124 -7.08 -5.26 -13.71
N LYS A 125 -7.36 -5.82 -14.89
CA LYS A 125 -8.55 -6.67 -15.12
C LYS A 125 -8.29 -8.16 -15.06
N VAL A 126 -7.14 -8.61 -15.55
CA VAL A 126 -6.82 -10.05 -15.68
C VAL A 126 -5.49 -10.42 -15.05
N GLY A 127 -4.80 -9.47 -14.40
CA GLY A 127 -3.48 -9.70 -13.84
C GLY A 127 -3.46 -10.75 -12.73
N GLU A 128 -4.54 -10.86 -11.94
CA GLU A 128 -4.62 -11.84 -10.83
C GLU A 128 -4.49 -13.31 -11.29
N TYR A 129 -4.88 -13.60 -12.54
CA TYR A 129 -4.83 -14.94 -13.12
C TYR A 129 -3.43 -15.35 -13.63
N MET A 130 -2.45 -14.43 -13.67
CA MET A 130 -1.10 -14.81 -14.13
C MET A 130 -0.35 -15.67 -13.12
N GLY A 131 -0.72 -15.57 -11.84
CA GLY A 131 -0.03 -16.24 -10.76
C GLY A 131 1.23 -15.52 -10.29
N LYS A 132 1.63 -15.76 -9.04
CA LYS A 132 2.68 -14.98 -8.36
C LYS A 132 4.06 -15.14 -9.02
N ASP A 133 4.42 -16.35 -9.44
CA ASP A 133 5.71 -16.63 -10.06
C ASP A 133 5.87 -15.91 -11.40
N VAL A 134 4.78 -15.84 -12.19
CA VAL A 134 4.76 -15.12 -13.46
C VAL A 134 4.81 -13.62 -13.20
N ALA A 135 4.03 -13.11 -12.25
CA ALA A 135 4.02 -11.71 -11.87
C ALA A 135 5.40 -11.23 -11.40
N GLY A 136 6.12 -12.03 -10.60
CA GLY A 136 7.50 -11.74 -10.19
C GLY A 136 8.47 -11.67 -11.37
N LEU A 137 8.36 -12.57 -12.35
CA LEU A 137 9.18 -12.53 -13.56
C LEU A 137 8.86 -11.33 -14.46
N VAL A 138 7.59 -10.94 -14.56
CA VAL A 138 7.16 -9.74 -15.28
C VAL A 138 7.71 -8.49 -14.58
N LEU A 139 7.66 -8.44 -13.24
CA LEU A 139 8.26 -7.36 -12.46
C LEU A 139 9.75 -7.24 -12.76
N ASP A 140 10.49 -8.35 -12.75
CA ASP A 140 11.91 -8.38 -13.11
C ASP A 140 12.17 -7.76 -14.48
N ALA A 141 11.40 -8.19 -15.48
CA ALA A 141 11.49 -7.63 -16.83
C ALA A 141 11.19 -6.12 -16.84
N CYS A 142 10.17 -5.67 -16.11
CA CYS A 142 9.82 -4.26 -16.00
C CYS A 142 10.94 -3.44 -15.36
N LEU A 143 11.64 -3.98 -14.35
CA LEU A 143 12.76 -3.29 -13.71
C LEU A 143 13.98 -3.21 -14.63
N VAL A 144 14.31 -4.30 -15.35
CA VAL A 144 15.42 -4.35 -16.31
C VAL A 144 15.18 -3.41 -17.50
N LEU A 145 13.95 -3.40 -18.01
CA LEU A 145 13.54 -2.61 -19.17
C LEU A 145 13.00 -1.22 -18.78
N GLU A 146 13.01 -0.87 -17.50
CA GLU A 146 12.53 0.40 -16.98
C GLU A 146 11.10 0.76 -17.45
N VAL A 147 10.17 -0.19 -17.32
CA VAL A 147 8.73 -0.04 -17.63
C VAL A 147 7.98 0.28 -16.34
N TRP A 148 8.22 1.49 -15.82
CA TRP A 148 7.78 1.92 -14.48
C TRP A 148 6.27 1.94 -14.29
N GLU A 149 5.50 2.22 -15.34
CA GLU A 149 4.03 2.24 -15.27
C GLU A 149 3.45 0.86 -14.91
N LEU A 150 4.04 -0.21 -15.45
CA LEU A 150 3.63 -1.58 -15.12
C LEU A 150 4.11 -1.99 -13.72
N VAL A 151 5.26 -1.51 -13.27
CA VAL A 151 5.68 -1.68 -11.86
C VAL A 151 4.64 -1.07 -10.93
N GLY A 152 4.17 0.15 -11.23
CA GLY A 152 3.10 0.80 -10.48
C GLY A 152 1.79 0.01 -10.49
N ALA A 153 1.40 -0.53 -11.64
CA ALA A 153 0.19 -1.35 -11.77
C ALA A 153 0.28 -2.67 -10.98
N LEU A 154 1.43 -3.34 -11.03
CA LEU A 154 1.71 -4.56 -10.27
C LEU A 154 1.57 -4.32 -8.76
N ILE A 155 2.13 -3.21 -8.27
CA ILE A 155 2.04 -2.82 -6.85
C ILE A 155 0.60 -2.46 -6.47
N ALA A 156 -0.07 -1.61 -7.27
CA ALA A 156 -1.42 -1.11 -6.98
C ALA A 156 -2.47 -2.23 -6.86
N ASN A 157 -2.31 -3.27 -7.68
CA ASN A 157 -3.24 -4.41 -7.73
C ASN A 157 -2.80 -5.57 -6.83
N GLY A 158 -1.75 -5.42 -6.02
CA GLY A 158 -1.27 -6.47 -5.12
C GLY A 158 -0.81 -7.74 -5.83
N LEU A 159 -0.38 -7.63 -7.10
CA LEU A 159 0.00 -8.77 -7.93
C LEU A 159 1.37 -9.35 -7.57
N VAL A 160 2.19 -8.57 -6.86
CA VAL A 160 3.50 -8.97 -6.37
C VAL A 160 3.54 -8.73 -4.88
N SER A 161 3.81 -9.77 -4.11
CA SER A 161 4.17 -9.65 -2.69
C SER A 161 5.65 -9.29 -2.58
N ASN A 162 6.02 -8.44 -1.62
CA ASN A 162 7.42 -8.17 -1.27
C ASN A 162 8.22 -9.46 -1.02
N SER A 163 7.58 -10.51 -0.48
CA SER A 163 8.19 -11.84 -0.35
C SER A 163 8.68 -12.44 -1.68
N CYS A 164 8.08 -12.05 -2.81
CA CYS A 164 8.52 -12.49 -4.14
C CYS A 164 9.72 -11.68 -4.64
N TYR A 165 10.07 -10.57 -3.99
CA TYR A 165 11.12 -9.68 -4.46
C TYR A 165 11.72 -8.77 -3.37
N GLU A 166 12.61 -9.34 -2.54
CA GLU A 166 13.24 -8.67 -1.39
C GLU A 166 14.03 -7.38 -1.74
N ASP A 167 14.34 -7.13 -3.01
CA ASP A 167 15.10 -5.96 -3.47
C ASP A 167 14.27 -4.89 -4.19
N LEU A 168 12.93 -4.98 -4.22
CA LEU A 168 12.10 -4.08 -5.03
C LEU A 168 12.32 -2.63 -4.61
N VAL A 169 12.16 -2.38 -3.32
CA VAL A 169 12.30 -1.05 -2.73
C VAL A 169 13.72 -0.52 -2.92
N ALA A 170 14.75 -1.35 -2.74
CA ALA A 170 16.14 -0.95 -2.96
C ALA A 170 16.37 -0.47 -4.41
N LYS A 171 15.83 -1.18 -5.40
CA LYS A 171 15.94 -0.79 -6.82
C LYS A 171 15.15 0.47 -7.14
N ILE A 172 13.94 0.62 -6.60
CA ILE A 172 13.12 1.83 -6.76
C ILE A 172 13.83 3.05 -6.14
N VAL A 173 14.42 2.91 -4.96
CA VAL A 173 15.24 3.94 -4.29
C VAL A 173 16.44 4.30 -5.15
N ALA A 174 17.19 3.30 -5.65
CA ALA A 174 18.36 3.52 -6.50
C ALA A 174 18.01 4.27 -7.80
N LYS A 175 16.83 3.98 -8.37
CA LYS A 175 16.30 4.64 -9.57
C LYS A 175 15.50 5.91 -9.26
N ARG A 176 15.38 6.27 -7.98
CA ARG A 176 14.77 7.51 -7.47
C ARG A 176 13.33 7.71 -7.93
N ARG A 177 12.56 6.62 -8.02
CA ARG A 177 11.15 6.63 -8.43
C ARG A 177 10.25 6.83 -7.22
N THR A 178 10.13 8.08 -6.76
CA THR A 178 9.38 8.45 -5.54
C THR A 178 7.91 8.08 -5.63
N GLU A 179 7.31 8.22 -6.80
CA GLU A 179 5.92 7.86 -7.06
C GLU A 179 5.69 6.37 -6.78
N LEU A 180 6.63 5.50 -7.16
CA LEU A 180 6.55 4.06 -6.89
C LEU A 180 6.78 3.74 -5.41
N LEU A 181 7.66 4.47 -4.70
CA LEU A 181 7.79 4.32 -3.24
C LEU A 181 6.49 4.69 -2.53
N CYS A 182 5.81 5.74 -2.98
CA CYS A 182 4.48 6.08 -2.47
C CYS A 182 3.48 4.96 -2.76
N MET A 183 3.52 4.34 -3.95
CA MET A 183 2.68 3.18 -4.27
C MET A 183 2.96 1.98 -3.36
N CYS A 184 4.23 1.67 -3.08
CA CYS A 184 4.60 0.61 -2.15
C CYS A 184 3.95 0.85 -0.79
N VAL A 185 4.12 2.04 -0.22
CA VAL A 185 3.52 2.40 1.07
C VAL A 185 1.99 2.28 1.06
N ARG A 186 1.36 2.71 -0.03
CA ARG A 186 -0.12 2.75 -0.14
C ARG A 186 -0.75 1.37 -0.33
N TYR A 187 -0.08 0.46 -1.03
CA TYR A 187 -0.71 -0.77 -1.54
C TYR A 187 0.01 -2.07 -1.19
N ALA A 188 1.31 -2.06 -0.92
CA ALA A 188 2.01 -3.28 -0.56
C ALA A 188 1.65 -3.67 0.87
N SER A 189 1.05 -4.86 1.04
CA SER A 189 0.56 -5.37 2.33
C SER A 189 1.65 -6.04 3.18
N ASP A 190 2.83 -6.28 2.62
CA ASP A 190 3.88 -7.10 3.23
C ASP A 190 5.26 -6.40 3.25
N LEU A 191 5.27 -5.08 3.41
CA LEU A 191 6.51 -4.32 3.60
C LEU A 191 7.21 -4.72 4.90
N GLY A 192 8.45 -5.21 4.79
CA GLY A 192 9.30 -5.51 5.94
C GLY A 192 9.93 -4.26 6.57
N SER A 193 10.56 -4.45 7.74
CA SER A 193 11.29 -3.40 8.46
C SER A 193 12.44 -2.83 7.64
N SER A 194 13.18 -3.66 6.89
CA SER A 194 14.28 -3.22 6.01
C SER A 194 13.81 -2.26 4.93
N GLU A 195 12.71 -2.60 4.26
CA GLU A 195 12.09 -1.84 3.20
C GLU A 195 11.55 -0.52 3.72
N LEU A 196 10.85 -0.57 4.86
CA LEU A 196 10.31 0.62 5.49
C LEU A 196 11.43 1.59 5.92
N VAL A 197 12.55 1.08 6.43
CA VAL A 197 13.73 1.92 6.73
C VAL A 197 14.25 2.62 5.48
N MET A 198 14.37 1.90 4.36
CA MET A 198 14.84 2.50 3.10
C MET A 198 13.90 3.61 2.62
N ILE A 199 12.59 3.36 2.66
CA ILE A 199 11.55 4.33 2.29
C ILE A 199 11.61 5.55 3.21
N LEU A 200 11.62 5.33 4.52
CA LEU A 200 11.58 6.38 5.53
C LEU A 200 12.82 7.28 5.43
N LYS A 201 14.02 6.70 5.29
CA LYS A 201 15.26 7.46 5.07
C LYS A 201 15.22 8.27 3.78
N TYR A 202 14.69 7.68 2.70
CA TYR A 202 14.53 8.38 1.42
C TYR A 202 13.60 9.59 1.54
N PHE A 203 12.48 9.48 2.26
CA PHE A 203 11.56 10.60 2.47
C PHE A 203 12.10 11.65 3.46
N LEU A 204 12.82 11.24 4.51
CA LEU A 204 13.30 12.15 5.56
C LEU A 204 14.57 12.90 5.18
N SER A 205 15.45 12.30 4.36
CA SER A 205 16.68 12.94 3.89
C SER A 205 16.94 12.62 2.42
N PRO A 206 16.09 13.10 1.50
CA PRO A 206 16.27 12.84 0.08
C PRO A 206 17.58 13.44 -0.45
N SER A 207 18.22 12.75 -1.38
CA SER A 207 19.37 13.29 -2.11
C SER A 207 18.92 14.45 -3.02
N LYS A 208 19.82 15.41 -3.28
CA LYS A 208 19.55 16.55 -4.21
C LYS A 208 18.99 16.07 -5.56
N ASP A 209 19.53 14.95 -5.96
CA ASP A 209 19.34 14.18 -7.15
C ASP A 209 17.98 13.46 -7.24
N ALA A 210 17.29 13.27 -6.11
CA ALA A 210 15.93 12.73 -6.01
C ALA A 210 14.84 13.82 -6.09
N TYR A 211 15.23 15.10 -6.02
CA TYR A 211 14.30 16.21 -5.86
C TYR A 211 13.28 16.31 -7.01
N ALA A 212 13.70 16.08 -8.24
CA ALA A 212 12.81 16.12 -9.41
C ALA A 212 11.63 15.15 -9.28
N SER A 213 11.89 13.91 -8.85
CA SER A 213 10.84 12.91 -8.66
C SER A 213 9.93 13.23 -7.46
N ILE A 214 10.50 13.77 -6.38
CA ILE A 214 9.72 14.16 -5.19
C ILE A 214 8.79 15.35 -5.49
N VAL A 215 9.20 16.25 -6.40
CA VAL A 215 8.35 17.36 -6.86
C VAL A 215 7.09 16.87 -7.57
N GLU A 216 7.11 15.72 -8.24
CA GLU A 216 5.89 15.15 -8.86
C GLU A 216 4.83 14.78 -7.82
N VAL A 217 5.23 14.31 -6.64
CA VAL A 217 4.29 14.08 -5.53
C VAL A 217 3.63 15.38 -5.09
N ARG A 218 4.40 16.48 -5.02
CA ARG A 218 3.84 17.80 -4.73
C ARG A 218 2.84 18.24 -5.78
N LYS A 219 3.15 18.07 -7.07
CA LYS A 219 2.24 18.42 -8.18
C LYS A 219 0.95 17.63 -8.12
N GLU A 220 0.99 16.34 -7.75
CA GLU A 220 -0.24 15.54 -7.56
C GLU A 220 -1.10 16.12 -6.42
N TRP A 221 -0.51 16.38 -5.25
CA TRP A 221 -1.25 17.00 -4.13
C TRP A 221 -1.82 18.37 -4.50
N GLU A 222 -1.05 19.18 -5.24
CA GLU A 222 -1.48 20.50 -5.72
C GLU A 222 -2.65 20.39 -6.71
N SER A 223 -2.57 19.47 -7.67
CA SER A 223 -3.64 19.16 -8.62
C SER A 223 -4.93 18.76 -7.90
N GLN A 224 -4.83 17.91 -6.87
CA GLN A 224 -5.98 17.49 -6.07
C GLN A 224 -6.57 18.65 -5.26
N ALA A 225 -5.73 19.53 -4.69
CA ALA A 225 -6.17 20.71 -3.97
C ALA A 225 -6.87 21.73 -4.89
N LEU A 226 -6.33 21.97 -6.08
CA LEU A 226 -6.93 22.84 -7.10
C LEU A 226 -8.27 22.29 -7.58
N LEU A 227 -8.34 21.00 -7.90
CA LEU A 227 -9.57 20.32 -8.29
C LEU A 227 -10.65 20.41 -7.19
N ALA A 228 -10.26 20.32 -5.92
CA ALA A 228 -11.19 20.51 -4.81
C ALA A 228 -11.69 21.96 -4.71
N ALA A 229 -10.82 22.94 -4.92
CA ALA A 229 -11.20 24.36 -4.92
C ALA A 229 -12.15 24.72 -6.09
N GLU A 230 -11.90 24.16 -7.27
CA GLU A 230 -12.78 24.27 -8.43
C GLU A 230 -14.17 23.69 -8.13
N LYS A 231 -14.24 22.46 -7.59
CA LYS A 231 -15.50 21.83 -7.18
C LYS A 231 -16.20 22.62 -6.06
N ALA A 232 -15.46 23.19 -5.12
CA ALA A 232 -16.02 24.01 -4.05
C ALA A 232 -16.64 25.33 -4.56
N SER A 233 -16.19 25.78 -5.74
CA SER A 233 -16.64 27.02 -6.40
C SER A 233 -17.66 26.76 -7.54
N ASP A 234 -17.92 25.49 -7.86
CA ASP A 234 -18.82 25.07 -8.92
C ASP A 234 -20.28 25.35 -8.54
N LYS A 235 -20.89 26.29 -9.27
CA LYS A 235 -22.29 26.72 -9.07
C LYS A 235 -23.30 25.62 -9.43
N SER A 236 -22.90 24.59 -10.17
CA SER A 236 -23.76 23.43 -10.49
C SER A 236 -23.91 22.46 -9.32
N LEU A 237 -22.95 22.46 -8.39
CA LEU A 237 -23.01 21.64 -7.19
C LEU A 237 -23.87 22.32 -6.12
N SER A 238 -24.75 21.54 -5.48
CA SER A 238 -25.62 22.04 -4.42
C SER A 238 -25.74 21.04 -3.26
N GLY A 239 -26.27 21.53 -2.14
CA GLY A 239 -26.53 20.73 -0.94
C GLY A 239 -25.29 20.02 -0.39
N LYS A 240 -25.44 18.73 -0.06
CA LYS A 240 -24.38 17.92 0.58
C LYS A 240 -23.11 17.80 -0.27
N LYS A 241 -23.22 17.77 -1.60
CA LYS A 241 -22.04 17.67 -2.49
C LYS A 241 -21.20 18.94 -2.45
N LEU A 242 -21.84 20.11 -2.43
CA LEU A 242 -21.14 21.38 -2.30
C LEU A 242 -20.48 21.53 -0.92
N SER A 243 -21.16 21.13 0.17
CA SER A 243 -20.56 21.11 1.52
C SER A 243 -19.32 20.23 1.56
N MET A 244 -19.44 19.02 1.03
CA MET A 244 -18.34 18.06 0.94
C MET A 244 -17.16 18.60 0.12
N ALA A 245 -17.41 19.29 -1.00
CA ALA A 245 -16.37 19.90 -1.80
C ALA A 245 -15.64 21.02 -1.04
N LYS A 246 -16.38 21.87 -0.31
CA LYS A 246 -15.81 22.94 0.54
C LYS A 246 -14.96 22.37 1.68
N GLU A 247 -15.48 21.36 2.38
CA GLU A 247 -14.74 20.67 3.44
C GLU A 247 -13.47 20.00 2.89
N ALA A 248 -13.57 19.31 1.76
CA ALA A 248 -12.43 18.68 1.09
C ALA A 248 -11.39 19.70 0.63
N ALA A 249 -11.80 20.87 0.12
CA ALA A 249 -10.88 21.94 -0.26
C ALA A 249 -10.09 22.48 0.94
N VAL A 250 -10.75 22.73 2.07
CA VAL A 250 -10.07 23.12 3.32
C VAL A 250 -9.13 22.02 3.78
N LEU A 251 -9.59 20.76 3.77
CA LEU A 251 -8.80 19.61 4.21
C LEU A 251 -7.51 19.44 3.37
N LEU A 252 -7.62 19.49 2.04
CA LEU A 252 -6.47 19.36 1.15
C LEU A 252 -5.53 20.56 1.24
N MET A 253 -6.07 21.77 1.45
CA MET A 253 -5.25 22.95 1.73
C MET A 253 -4.47 22.77 3.04
N VAL A 254 -5.11 22.29 4.11
CA VAL A 254 -4.44 21.98 5.38
C VAL A 254 -3.38 20.89 5.20
N ALA A 255 -3.65 19.86 4.40
CA ALA A 255 -2.65 18.84 4.12
C ALA A 255 -1.50 19.36 3.24
N TYR A 256 -1.74 20.24 2.28
CA TYR A 256 -0.70 20.72 1.36
C TYR A 256 0.19 21.82 1.96
N ASP A 257 -0.43 22.81 2.62
CA ASP A 257 0.25 24.04 3.01
C ASP A 257 1.29 23.83 4.13
N GLY A 258 2.45 24.50 4.03
CA GLY A 258 3.53 24.42 5.01
C GLY A 258 4.34 23.10 5.01
N PHE A 259 3.99 22.14 4.15
CA PHE A 259 4.76 20.91 3.96
C PHE A 259 5.65 20.99 2.71
N SER A 260 6.86 20.47 2.85
CA SER A 260 7.79 20.22 1.76
C SER A 260 7.34 19.02 0.93
N SER A 261 7.84 18.92 -0.29
CA SER A 261 7.50 17.82 -1.21
C SER A 261 7.82 16.44 -0.62
N ALA A 262 8.89 16.34 0.19
CA ALA A 262 9.28 15.10 0.84
C ALA A 262 8.36 14.75 2.03
N GLU A 263 7.92 15.75 2.79
CA GLU A 263 6.95 15.57 3.86
C GLU A 263 5.57 15.11 3.34
N LEU A 264 5.16 15.56 2.15
CA LEU A 264 3.94 15.07 1.50
C LEU A 264 3.97 13.55 1.22
N CYS A 265 5.16 12.95 1.09
CA CYS A 265 5.30 11.50 0.95
C CYS A 265 5.02 10.78 2.28
N LEU A 266 5.37 11.40 3.42
CA LEU A 266 5.13 10.85 4.77
C LEU A 266 3.64 10.78 5.13
N HIS A 267 2.78 11.53 4.44
CA HIS A 267 1.33 11.43 4.59
C HIS A 267 0.84 10.02 4.29
N TYR A 268 1.31 9.46 3.18
CA TYR A 268 0.97 8.10 2.77
C TYR A 268 1.42 7.07 3.81
N LEU A 269 2.60 7.28 4.41
CA LEU A 269 3.15 6.38 5.41
C LEU A 269 2.36 6.41 6.71
N LEU A 270 2.02 7.60 7.21
CA LEU A 270 1.23 7.73 8.44
C LEU A 270 -0.18 7.14 8.32
N VAL A 271 -0.80 7.25 7.14
CA VAL A 271 -2.19 6.81 6.93
C VAL A 271 -2.28 5.35 6.47
N SER A 272 -1.18 4.77 5.99
CA SER A 272 -1.20 3.42 5.44
C SER A 272 -1.60 2.39 6.48
N LYS A 273 -2.64 1.61 6.14
CA LYS A 273 -3.09 0.47 6.95
C LYS A 273 -2.18 -0.76 6.79
N ASN A 274 -1.25 -0.71 5.84
CA ASN A 274 -0.34 -1.81 5.54
C ASN A 274 0.95 -1.75 6.36
N VAL A 275 1.15 -0.68 7.13
CA VAL A 275 2.31 -0.50 8.00
C VAL A 275 1.84 -0.71 9.43
N ASP A 276 2.23 -1.84 10.04
CA ASP A 276 1.96 -2.07 11.44
C ASP A 276 2.93 -1.30 12.35
N GLU A 277 2.51 -1.10 13.59
CA GLU A 277 3.23 -0.32 14.59
C GLU A 277 4.59 -0.92 14.96
N VAL A 278 4.72 -2.25 14.93
CA VAL A 278 5.97 -2.96 15.29
C VAL A 278 7.01 -2.77 14.20
N ILE A 279 6.61 -2.92 12.93
CA ILE A 279 7.48 -2.66 11.78
C ILE A 279 7.87 -1.17 11.75
N LEU A 280 6.93 -0.26 12.02
CA LEU A 280 7.20 1.18 12.10
C LEU A 280 8.19 1.53 13.22
N SER A 281 8.00 1.01 14.43
CA SER A 281 8.93 1.16 15.57
C SER A 281 10.33 0.68 15.19
N SER A 282 10.44 -0.52 14.62
CA SER A 282 11.69 -1.10 14.16
C SER A 282 12.40 -0.26 13.09
N ALA A 283 11.63 0.42 12.24
CA ALA A 283 12.19 1.30 11.22
C ALA A 283 12.66 2.64 11.80
N ILE A 284 11.87 3.23 12.72
CA ILE A 284 12.16 4.50 13.38
C ILE A 284 13.43 4.41 14.23
N SER A 285 13.65 3.30 14.95
CA SER A 285 14.86 3.09 15.77
C SER A 285 16.17 3.04 14.97
N LYS A 286 16.09 2.90 13.65
CA LYS A 286 17.25 2.86 12.72
C LYS A 286 17.53 4.20 12.04
N LEU A 287 16.79 5.26 12.39
CA LEU A 287 17.02 6.60 11.87
C LEU A 287 18.21 7.27 12.55
N ASN A 288 18.96 8.07 11.80
CA ASN A 288 20.00 8.93 12.38
C ASN A 288 19.41 10.26 12.91
N GLY A 289 20.23 11.06 13.60
CA GLY A 289 19.78 12.33 14.20
C GLY A 289 19.14 13.31 13.21
N LYS A 290 19.71 13.46 12.00
CA LYS A 290 19.14 14.35 10.97
C LYS A 290 17.79 13.87 10.46
N GLU A 291 17.65 12.57 10.23
CA GLU A 291 16.39 11.94 9.83
C GLU A 291 15.35 12.08 10.94
N MET A 292 15.75 11.84 12.19
CA MET A 292 14.89 11.96 13.37
C MET A 292 14.38 13.40 13.58
N VAL A 293 15.24 14.42 13.46
CA VAL A 293 14.84 15.84 13.51
C VAL A 293 13.81 16.14 12.41
N SER A 294 14.01 15.60 11.21
CA SER A 294 13.09 15.81 10.09
C SER A 294 11.72 15.17 10.36
N LEU A 295 11.69 13.99 10.97
CA LEU A 295 10.46 13.31 11.38
C LEU A 295 9.74 14.08 12.49
N LEU A 296 10.45 14.51 13.53
CA LEU A 296 9.88 15.32 14.61
C LEU A 296 9.27 16.62 14.08
N ARG A 297 9.96 17.31 13.17
CA ARG A 297 9.46 18.53 12.54
C ARG A 297 8.17 18.28 11.78
N TYR A 298 8.12 17.20 11.00
CA TYR A 298 6.92 16.80 10.27
C TYR A 298 5.73 16.52 11.20
N LEU A 299 5.93 15.73 12.26
CA LEU A 299 4.91 15.42 13.27
C LEU A 299 4.46 16.71 14.00
N GLY A 300 5.40 17.57 14.36
CA GLY A 300 5.13 18.85 15.00
C GLY A 300 4.29 19.80 14.13
N LYS A 301 4.48 19.80 12.81
CA LYS A 301 3.63 20.57 11.88
C LYS A 301 2.19 20.08 11.90
N TRP A 302 1.98 18.77 11.88
CA TRP A 302 0.64 18.19 11.98
C TRP A 302 -0.02 18.53 13.31
N LEU A 303 0.68 18.35 14.44
CA LEU A 303 0.16 18.70 15.76
C LEU A 303 -0.29 20.17 15.82
N LYS A 304 0.51 21.10 15.29
CA LYS A 304 0.14 22.54 15.20
C LYS A 304 -1.10 22.77 14.34
N LYS A 305 -1.29 21.99 13.26
CA LYS A 305 -2.49 22.07 12.42
C LYS A 305 -3.73 21.62 13.19
N TYR A 306 -3.65 20.61 14.04
CA TYR A 306 -4.79 20.15 14.84
C TYR A 306 -5.25 21.13 15.92
N GLU A 307 -4.39 22.02 16.42
CA GLU A 307 -4.85 23.11 17.30
C GLU A 307 -5.86 24.04 16.60
N ARG A 308 -5.81 24.13 15.27
CA ARG A 308 -6.69 24.99 14.47
C ARG A 308 -7.76 24.21 13.71
N PHE A 309 -7.45 22.99 13.32
CA PHE A 309 -8.29 22.13 12.48
C PHE A 309 -8.39 20.73 13.10
N PRO A 310 -9.01 20.58 14.29
CA PRO A 310 -9.11 19.29 14.98
C PRO A 310 -9.87 18.22 14.18
N GLN A 311 -10.74 18.65 13.25
CA GLN A 311 -11.51 17.79 12.36
C GLN A 311 -10.73 17.31 11.13
N ALA A 312 -9.47 17.72 10.94
CA ALA A 312 -8.68 17.26 9.81
C ALA A 312 -8.43 15.74 9.90
N GLY A 313 -8.66 15.04 8.79
CA GLY A 313 -8.47 13.60 8.69
C GLY A 313 -8.97 13.06 7.35
N PRO A 314 -8.85 11.74 7.11
CA PRO A 314 -9.23 11.16 5.84
C PRO A 314 -10.71 11.36 5.51
N CYS A 315 -11.03 11.72 4.27
CA CYS A 315 -12.40 11.87 3.78
C CYS A 315 -12.69 10.96 2.58
N HIS A 316 -12.99 9.69 2.88
CA HIS A 316 -13.33 8.66 1.88
C HIS A 316 -14.53 8.99 1.00
N LYS A 317 -15.49 9.75 1.54
CA LYS A 317 -16.66 10.18 0.77
C LYS A 317 -16.29 11.19 -0.32
N ALA A 318 -15.35 12.10 -0.04
CA ALA A 318 -14.87 13.05 -1.05
C ALA A 318 -14.06 12.33 -2.14
N SER A 319 -13.25 11.34 -1.77
CA SER A 319 -12.52 10.50 -2.75
C SER A 319 -13.48 9.78 -3.69
N THR A 320 -14.47 9.06 -3.16
CA THR A 320 -15.43 8.27 -3.95
C THR A 320 -16.45 9.11 -4.73
N THR A 321 -16.98 10.19 -4.13
CA THR A 321 -18.07 10.98 -4.73
C THR A 321 -17.56 12.09 -5.64
N LEU A 322 -16.41 12.69 -5.30
CA LEU A 322 -15.88 13.85 -5.99
C LEU A 322 -14.59 13.54 -6.76
N GLY A 323 -14.04 12.32 -6.65
CA GLY A 323 -12.79 11.94 -7.31
C GLY A 323 -11.54 12.54 -6.67
N LEU A 324 -11.66 13.10 -5.45
CA LEU A 324 -10.58 13.76 -4.72
C LEU A 324 -9.74 12.74 -3.95
N LYS A 325 -8.91 11.99 -4.67
CA LYS A 325 -8.19 10.81 -4.13
C LYS A 325 -7.23 11.14 -3.00
N ALA A 326 -6.63 12.33 -2.99
CA ALA A 326 -5.73 12.76 -1.92
C ALA A 326 -6.44 12.89 -0.56
N CYS A 327 -7.77 13.05 -0.53
CA CYS A 327 -8.52 13.12 0.72
C CYS A 327 -8.42 11.83 1.54
N ASP A 328 -8.15 10.68 0.92
CA ASP A 328 -7.96 9.42 1.64
C ASP A 328 -6.66 9.37 2.44
N TRP A 329 -5.70 10.26 2.12
CA TRP A 329 -4.32 10.20 2.60
C TRP A 329 -3.98 11.38 3.50
N VAL A 330 -4.98 12.10 4.00
CA VAL A 330 -4.77 13.16 4.99
C VAL A 330 -4.67 12.52 6.36
N PRO A 331 -3.52 12.62 7.07
CA PRO A 331 -3.38 12.10 8.43
C PRO A 331 -4.51 12.56 9.34
N LYS A 332 -4.94 11.69 10.26
CA LYS A 332 -5.77 12.07 11.41
C LYS A 332 -4.91 12.25 12.65
N LEU A 333 -5.42 12.98 13.64
CA LEU A 333 -4.70 13.28 14.88
C LEU A 333 -4.20 12.01 15.59
N GLU A 334 -5.00 10.95 15.58
CA GLU A 334 -4.66 9.66 16.19
C GLU A 334 -3.38 9.05 15.59
N ASP A 335 -3.25 9.04 14.26
CA ASP A 335 -2.07 8.44 13.59
C ASP A 335 -0.80 9.23 13.88
N VAL A 336 -0.92 10.57 13.92
CA VAL A 336 0.18 11.48 14.26
C VAL A 336 0.62 11.30 15.71
N LEU A 337 -0.33 11.20 16.65
CA LEU A 337 -0.03 10.96 18.07
C LEU A 337 0.58 9.57 18.31
N LYS A 338 0.07 8.52 17.66
CA LYS A 338 0.66 7.17 17.74
C LYS A 338 2.10 7.17 17.26
N CYS A 339 2.38 7.75 16.08
CA CYS A 339 3.73 7.84 15.56
C CYS A 339 4.65 8.69 16.47
N THR A 340 4.12 9.76 17.06
CA THR A 340 4.86 10.57 18.05
C THR A 340 5.19 9.75 19.31
N GLY A 341 4.25 8.94 19.79
CA GLY A 341 4.47 8.00 20.90
C GLY A 341 5.57 7.01 20.58
N VAL A 342 5.50 6.34 19.42
CA VAL A 342 6.53 5.39 18.96
C VAL A 342 7.92 6.04 18.89
N VAL A 343 8.02 7.27 18.37
CA VAL A 343 9.30 8.01 18.33
C VAL A 343 9.87 8.20 19.74
N LEU A 344 9.02 8.58 20.70
CA LEU A 344 9.42 8.79 22.09
C LEU A 344 9.82 7.47 22.75
N ASP A 345 9.01 6.43 22.62
CA ASP A 345 9.25 5.13 23.26
C ASP A 345 10.57 4.50 22.78
N GLU A 346 10.85 4.56 21.47
CA GLU A 346 12.06 3.97 20.89
C GLU A 346 13.33 4.81 21.11
N ASN A 347 13.22 6.13 21.27
CA ASN A 347 14.37 7.03 21.21
C ASN A 347 14.50 7.99 22.40
N TYR A 348 13.71 7.82 23.47
CA TYR A 348 13.62 8.76 24.59
C TYR A 348 15.00 9.24 25.10
N SER A 349 15.89 8.30 25.42
CA SER A 349 17.21 8.62 25.95
C SER A 349 18.02 9.50 24.99
N ALA A 350 18.04 9.17 23.69
CA ALA A 350 18.74 9.98 22.70
C ALA A 350 18.10 11.37 22.53
N LEU A 351 16.77 11.41 22.48
CA LEU A 351 15.99 12.64 22.32
C LEU A 351 16.23 13.64 23.46
N VAL A 352 16.34 13.15 24.70
CA VAL A 352 16.55 13.99 25.89
C VAL A 352 18.02 14.39 26.03
N LEU A 353 18.97 13.50 25.72
CA LEU A 353 20.39 13.76 25.95
C LEU A 353 21.03 14.68 24.89
N HIS A 354 20.51 14.70 23.67
CA HIS A 354 21.11 15.47 22.57
C HIS A 354 20.38 16.80 22.32
N PRO A 355 21.07 17.96 22.44
CA PRO A 355 20.43 19.29 22.30
C PRO A 355 19.78 19.56 20.94
N GLU A 356 20.22 18.87 19.89
CA GLU A 356 19.69 19.04 18.53
C GLU A 356 18.19 18.74 18.41
N PHE A 357 17.62 17.95 19.33
CA PHE A 357 16.19 17.62 19.33
C PHE A 357 15.35 18.57 20.21
N HIS A 358 15.98 19.32 21.11
CA HIS A 358 15.28 20.01 22.20
C HIS A 358 14.31 21.09 21.73
N GLU A 359 14.64 21.79 20.64
CA GLU A 359 13.77 22.83 20.09
C GLU A 359 12.45 22.23 19.56
N GLU A 360 12.55 21.20 18.72
CA GLU A 360 11.39 20.53 18.14
C GLU A 360 10.55 19.86 19.25
N LEU A 361 11.20 19.19 20.21
CA LEU A 361 10.51 18.56 21.35
C LEU A 361 9.77 19.58 22.23
N ARG A 362 10.38 20.74 22.51
CA ARG A 362 9.72 21.81 23.28
C ARG A 362 8.52 22.37 22.53
N SER A 363 8.64 22.53 21.21
CA SER A 363 7.52 22.95 20.36
C SER A 363 6.39 21.92 20.37
N ILE A 364 6.70 20.62 20.25
CA ILE A 364 5.70 19.55 20.30
C ILE A 364 5.02 19.49 21.67
N ASN A 365 5.79 19.53 22.76
CA ASN A 365 5.26 19.46 24.12
C ASN A 365 4.25 20.59 24.41
N LYS A 366 4.53 21.81 23.94
CA LYS A 366 3.60 22.94 24.10
C LYS A 366 2.24 22.66 23.43
N VAL A 367 2.27 22.14 22.21
CA VAL A 367 1.07 21.84 21.42
C VAL A 367 0.30 20.67 22.03
N VAL A 368 0.98 19.57 22.37
CA VAL A 368 0.38 18.41 23.01
C VAL A 368 -0.25 18.79 24.35
N GLY A 369 0.39 19.67 25.13
CA GLY A 369 -0.18 20.23 26.35
C GLY A 369 -1.52 20.95 26.11
N SER A 370 -1.59 21.80 25.08
CA SER A 370 -2.83 22.49 24.68
C SER A 370 -3.93 21.49 24.27
N LEU A 371 -3.61 20.56 23.36
CA LEU A 371 -4.55 19.54 22.88
C LEU A 371 -5.06 18.64 24.02
N THR A 372 -4.20 18.33 25.00
CA THR A 372 -4.58 17.52 26.17
C THR A 372 -5.56 18.25 27.08
N LEU A 373 -5.36 19.56 27.30
CA LEU A 373 -6.28 20.38 28.09
C LEU A 373 -7.67 20.42 27.43
N GLU A 374 -7.70 20.65 26.11
CA GLU A 374 -8.95 20.65 25.33
C GLU A 374 -9.63 19.27 25.39
N ALA A 375 -8.89 18.18 25.18
CA ALA A 375 -9.43 16.83 25.26
C ALA A 375 -10.05 16.53 26.62
N ARG A 376 -9.43 16.95 27.73
CA ARG A 376 -9.99 16.79 29.10
C ARG A 376 -11.30 17.56 29.27
N LEU A 377 -11.36 18.78 28.74
CA LEU A 377 -12.58 19.59 28.76
C LEU A 377 -13.68 18.93 27.94
N CYS A 378 -13.41 18.55 26.69
CA CYS A 378 -14.37 17.88 25.81
C CYS A 378 -14.89 16.57 26.41
N CYS A 379 -14.01 15.73 26.97
CA CYS A 379 -14.41 14.49 27.64
C CYS A 379 -15.35 14.76 28.83
N SER A 380 -15.05 15.80 29.62
CA SER A 380 -15.91 16.18 30.75
C SER A 380 -17.30 16.61 30.27
N VAL A 381 -17.37 17.42 29.21
CA VAL A 381 -18.64 17.86 28.61
C VAL A 381 -19.41 16.68 28.00
N ALA A 382 -18.73 15.79 27.28
CA ALA A 382 -19.34 14.59 26.69
C ALA A 382 -19.96 13.70 27.78
N ASN A 383 -19.24 13.44 28.86
CA ASN A 383 -19.74 12.66 29.99
C ASN A 383 -20.98 13.30 30.64
N VAL A 384 -21.04 14.64 30.74
CA VAL A 384 -22.23 15.35 31.24
C VAL A 384 -23.39 15.22 30.25
N ALA A 385 -23.14 15.41 28.96
CA ALA A 385 -24.16 15.30 27.92
C ALA A 385 -24.76 13.89 27.86
N ASP A 386 -23.94 12.85 28.01
CA ASP A 386 -24.41 11.47 28.02
C ASP A 386 -25.25 11.14 29.27
N LYS A 387 -24.90 11.70 30.43
CA LYS A 387 -25.74 11.59 31.63
C LYS A 387 -27.09 12.28 31.46
N LEU A 388 -27.10 13.50 30.91
CA LEU A 388 -28.34 14.24 30.67
C LEU A 388 -29.24 13.54 29.63
N LYS A 389 -28.67 12.92 28.60
CA LYS A 389 -29.44 12.11 27.63
C LYS A 389 -30.04 10.84 28.24
N ALA A 390 -29.45 10.30 29.30
CA ALA A 390 -30.00 9.13 29.98
C ALA A 390 -31.16 9.48 30.94
N GLU A 391 -31.33 10.77 31.26
CA GLU A 391 -32.40 11.28 32.13
C GLU A 391 -33.65 11.78 31.36
N VAL A 392 -33.57 11.87 30.03
CA VAL A 392 -34.67 12.25 29.11
C VAL A 392 -35.10 11.03 28.30
#